data_AF-A0A351FZC8-F1
#
_entry.id   AF-A0A351FZC8-F1
#
_cell.length_a   1.000
_cell.length_b   1.000
_cell.length_c   1.000
_cell.angle_alpha   90.00
_cell.angle_beta   90.00
_cell.angle_gamma   90.00
#
_symmetry.space_group_name_H-M   'P 1'
#
loop_
_entity.id
_entity.type
_entity.pdbx_description
1 polymer ?
#
loop_
_entity_poly.entity_id
_entity_poly.type
_entity_poly.pdbx_seq_one_letter_code
_entity_poly.pdbx_strand_id
1 'polypeptide(L)'
;MLAHSNFTSLAIACSSIVCGLTLNCDAQSLATVQEARVCVTAADHNRPASFPGLGDFVGWPGGVERLPQGDLVLVHSAGYWHSSFAQPRQIEPKLRERWLRDGWPLDFAAPTGGRSMFCRSLDAGKTWSAPQTLHDHRLDDGPHAIFTCRDGTVLCFLGVQASWYGYPTAPAA
;
A
#
# COMPACT_ATOMS: atom_id res chain seq x y z
N MET A 1 -62.76 26.10 51.11
CA MET A 1 -62.45 26.22 49.66
C MET A 1 -61.06 26.81 49.56
N LEU A 2 -60.21 26.19 48.75
CA LEU A 2 -58.81 26.52 48.41
C LEU A 2 -57.70 26.10 49.40
N ALA A 3 -56.89 25.18 48.89
CA ALA A 3 -55.69 24.59 49.43
C ALA A 3 -54.52 25.59 49.46
N HIS A 4 -53.60 25.41 50.41
CA HIS A 4 -52.22 25.90 50.31
C HIS A 4 -51.30 24.69 50.43
N SER A 5 -50.64 24.38 49.33
CA SER A 5 -49.69 23.27 49.16
C SER A 5 -48.34 23.63 49.76
N ASN A 6 -47.85 22.79 50.68
CA ASN A 6 -46.50 22.86 51.24
C ASN A 6 -45.50 22.23 50.26
N PHE A 7 -44.55 23.02 49.77
CA PHE A 7 -43.37 22.52 49.07
C PHE A 7 -42.43 21.84 50.07
N THR A 8 -42.21 20.54 49.92
CA THR A 8 -41.10 19.82 50.54
C THR A 8 -40.11 19.47 49.44
N SER A 9 -38.94 20.11 49.45
CA SER A 9 -37.85 19.80 48.53
C SER A 9 -37.17 18.51 49.00
N LEU A 10 -37.34 17.42 48.24
CA LEU A 10 -36.62 16.17 48.44
C LEU A 10 -35.33 16.22 47.61
N ALA A 11 -34.20 16.51 48.25
CA ALA A 11 -32.90 16.38 47.61
C ALA A 11 -32.54 14.90 47.50
N ILE A 12 -32.64 14.34 46.28
CA ILE A 12 -32.12 13.00 45.96
C ILE A 12 -30.62 13.17 45.68
N ALA A 13 -29.78 12.70 46.61
CA ALA A 13 -28.35 12.59 46.39
C ALA A 13 -28.08 11.41 45.45
N CYS A 14 -27.82 11.70 44.17
CA CYS A 14 -27.23 10.74 43.24
C CYS A 14 -25.77 10.50 43.62
N SER A 15 -25.49 9.41 44.33
CA SER A 15 -24.12 8.91 44.50
C SER A 15 -23.70 8.17 43.22
N SER A 16 -23.06 8.89 42.31
CA SER A 16 -22.38 8.28 41.16
C SER A 16 -21.19 7.46 41.67
N ILE A 17 -21.26 6.13 41.55
CA ILE A 17 -20.08 5.27 41.69
C ILE A 17 -19.24 5.51 40.42
N VAL A 18 -18.28 6.42 40.51
CA VAL A 18 -17.22 6.53 39.51
C VAL A 18 -16.28 5.35 39.75
N CYS A 19 -16.52 4.25 39.04
CA CYS A 19 -15.52 3.19 38.91
C CYS A 19 -14.40 3.78 38.04
N GLY A 20 -13.37 4.32 38.70
CA GLY A 20 -12.18 4.82 38.04
C GLY A 20 -11.44 3.66 37.40
N LEU A 21 -11.72 3.37 36.14
CA LEU A 21 -10.76 2.67 35.29
C LEU A 21 -9.57 3.62 35.13
N THR A 22 -8.57 3.49 35.99
CA THR A 22 -7.24 4.04 35.70
C THR A 22 -6.71 3.29 34.49
N LEU A 23 -6.91 3.87 33.30
CA LEU A 23 -6.11 3.54 32.14
C LEU A 23 -4.67 3.92 32.52
N ASN A 24 -3.89 2.92 32.91
CA ASN A 24 -2.45 3.05 33.01
C ASN A 24 -1.94 3.19 31.57
N CYS A 25 -2.04 4.40 31.03
CA CYS A 25 -1.32 4.78 29.82
C CYS A 25 0.14 4.83 30.23
N ASP A 26 0.83 3.68 30.19
CA ASP A 26 2.28 3.67 30.21
C ASP A 26 2.71 4.63 29.10
N ALA A 27 3.33 5.74 29.49
CA ALA A 27 3.96 6.66 28.58
C ALA A 27 5.17 5.95 27.97
N GLN A 28 4.92 5.02 27.04
CA GLN A 28 5.96 4.44 26.21
C GLN A 28 6.62 5.61 25.50
N SER A 29 7.91 5.81 25.76
CA SER A 29 8.73 6.74 25.01
C SER A 29 8.54 6.43 23.53
N LEU A 30 8.13 7.42 22.74
CA LEU A 30 7.98 7.26 21.30
C LEU A 30 9.32 6.76 20.74
N ALA A 31 9.26 5.67 19.97
CA ALA A 31 10.43 5.15 19.27
C ALA A 31 11.04 6.26 18.39
N THR A 32 12.37 6.28 18.29
CA THR A 32 13.05 7.10 17.30
C THR A 32 12.64 6.66 15.89
N VAL A 33 12.83 7.53 14.90
CA VAL A 33 12.57 7.18 13.50
C VAL A 33 13.39 5.96 13.07
N GLN A 34 14.60 5.81 13.59
CA GLN A 34 15.48 4.69 13.31
C GLN A 34 14.90 3.38 13.87
N GLU A 35 14.38 3.41 15.09
CA GLU A 35 13.75 2.25 15.74
C GLU A 35 12.38 1.91 15.11
N ALA A 36 11.70 2.89 14.52
CA ALA A 36 10.39 2.72 13.89
C ALA A 36 10.45 2.31 12.40
N ARG A 37 11.63 2.32 11.77
CA ARG A 37 11.80 2.00 10.34
C ARG A 37 12.02 0.51 10.12
N VAL A 38 11.27 -0.06 9.18
CA VAL A 38 11.46 -1.42 8.68
C VAL A 38 11.60 -1.38 7.16
N CYS A 39 12.65 -2.00 6.62
CA CYS A 39 12.77 -2.25 5.19
C CYS A 39 12.07 -3.58 4.88
N VAL A 40 10.98 -3.54 4.13
CA VAL A 40 10.25 -4.75 3.74
C VAL A 40 10.79 -5.33 2.44
N THR A 41 11.18 -4.47 1.50
CA THR A 41 11.76 -4.85 0.21
C THR A 41 12.61 -3.69 -0.32
N ALA A 42 13.64 -4.00 -1.12
CA ALA A 42 14.46 -3.05 -1.86
C ALA A 42 15.13 -3.70 -3.06
N ALA A 43 15.95 -2.94 -3.80
CA ALA A 43 16.72 -3.47 -4.92
C ALA A 43 17.69 -4.61 -4.53
N ASP A 44 18.13 -4.68 -3.27
CA ASP A 44 19.05 -5.70 -2.76
C ASP A 44 18.52 -6.43 -1.52
N HIS A 45 17.26 -6.18 -1.15
CA HIS A 45 16.64 -6.71 0.06
C HIS A 45 15.28 -7.36 -0.23
N ASN A 46 15.06 -8.58 0.29
CA ASN A 46 13.79 -9.32 0.23
C ASN A 46 13.09 -9.27 -1.15
N ARG A 47 13.81 -9.69 -2.18
CA ARG A 47 13.35 -9.60 -3.58
C ARG A 47 12.34 -10.71 -3.92
N PRO A 48 11.43 -10.48 -4.89
CA PRO A 48 10.55 -11.53 -5.40
C PRO A 48 11.35 -12.64 -6.10
N ALA A 49 10.70 -13.79 -6.30
CA ALA A 49 11.18 -14.77 -7.28
C ALA A 49 11.29 -14.14 -8.67
N SER A 50 12.22 -14.65 -9.49
CA SER A 50 12.42 -14.13 -10.85
C SER A 50 11.18 -14.33 -11.74
N PHE A 51 10.86 -13.31 -12.54
CA PHE A 51 9.82 -13.36 -13.57
C PHE A 51 10.21 -12.51 -14.79
N PRO A 52 9.66 -12.77 -15.99
CA PRO A 52 9.88 -11.93 -17.15
C PRO A 52 9.41 -10.49 -16.90
N GLY A 53 10.33 -9.53 -16.98
CA GLY A 53 10.06 -8.14 -16.63
C GLY A 53 10.54 -7.71 -15.25
N LEU A 54 11.12 -8.62 -14.44
CA LEU A 54 11.83 -8.25 -13.22
C LEU A 54 13.26 -7.80 -13.52
N GLY A 55 13.60 -6.59 -13.11
CA GLY A 55 14.97 -6.09 -13.01
C GLY A 55 15.20 -5.52 -11.61
N ASP A 56 15.95 -4.42 -11.50
CA ASP A 56 16.36 -3.93 -10.19
C ASP A 56 15.30 -3.09 -9.48
N PHE A 57 14.20 -2.79 -10.16
CA PHE A 57 13.12 -2.00 -9.58
C PHE A 57 12.19 -2.86 -8.71
N VAL A 58 12.29 -2.68 -7.40
CA VAL A 58 11.32 -3.17 -6.42
C VAL A 58 10.98 -2.02 -5.48
N GLY A 59 9.77 -1.51 -5.57
CA GLY A 59 9.39 -0.24 -4.95
C GLY A 59 7.94 0.13 -5.19
N TRP A 60 7.64 1.44 -5.22
CA TRP A 60 6.26 1.97 -5.30
C TRP A 60 5.31 1.31 -4.29
N PRO A 61 5.44 1.59 -2.99
CA PRO A 61 4.50 1.07 -2.01
C PRO A 61 3.11 1.64 -2.29
N GLY A 62 2.14 0.76 -2.57
CA GLY A 62 0.73 1.11 -2.75
C GLY A 62 -0.04 1.21 -1.43
N GLY A 63 0.57 0.81 -0.32
CA GLY A 63 0.00 0.94 1.02
C GLY A 63 0.25 -0.28 1.89
N VAL A 64 0.05 -0.10 3.20
CA VAL A 64 0.01 -1.17 4.19
C VAL A 64 -1.40 -1.20 4.77
N GLU A 65 -1.98 -2.40 4.88
CA GLU A 65 -3.29 -2.58 5.47
C GLU A 65 -3.30 -3.76 6.43
N ARG A 66 -4.11 -3.65 7.50
CA ARG A 66 -4.41 -4.78 8.38
C ARG A 66 -5.63 -5.53 7.86
N LEU A 67 -5.44 -6.79 7.49
CA LEU A 67 -6.53 -7.66 7.06
C LEU A 67 -7.48 -7.99 8.23
N PRO A 68 -8.72 -8.43 7.96
CA PRO A 68 -9.68 -8.81 9.01
C PRO A 68 -9.16 -9.87 9.99
N GLN A 69 -8.25 -10.74 9.54
CA GLN A 69 -7.65 -11.79 10.36
C GLN A 69 -6.52 -11.27 11.27
N GLY A 70 -6.15 -9.99 11.15
CA GLY A 70 -5.15 -9.33 11.98
C GLY A 70 -3.77 -9.16 11.33
N ASP A 71 -3.51 -9.86 10.22
CA ASP A 71 -2.24 -9.78 9.51
C ASP A 71 -2.03 -8.43 8.83
N LEU A 72 -0.77 -8.04 8.65
CA LEU A 72 -0.44 -6.88 7.83
C LEU A 72 -0.07 -7.33 6.42
N VAL A 73 -0.56 -6.59 5.43
CA VAL A 73 -0.16 -6.72 4.03
C VAL A 73 0.40 -5.40 3.55
N LEU A 74 1.58 -5.45 2.94
CA LEU A 74 2.18 -4.35 2.17
C LEU A 74 2.01 -4.71 0.70
N VAL A 75 1.39 -3.84 -0.09
CA VAL A 75 1.36 -3.96 -1.55
C VAL A 75 2.38 -3.02 -2.18
N HIS A 76 3.04 -3.46 -3.25
CA HIS A 76 4.05 -2.69 -3.96
C HIS A 76 4.19 -3.14 -5.41
N SER A 77 5.00 -2.45 -6.21
CA SER A 77 5.35 -2.86 -7.57
C SER A 77 6.73 -3.52 -7.64
N ALA A 78 6.89 -4.39 -8.63
CA ALA A 78 8.20 -4.89 -9.06
C ALA A 78 8.28 -4.92 -10.58
N GLY A 79 9.42 -4.53 -11.13
CA GLY A 79 9.62 -4.41 -12.57
C GLY A 79 11.08 -4.23 -12.95
N TYR A 80 11.34 -3.94 -14.21
CA TYR A 80 12.70 -3.81 -14.73
C TYR A 80 13.29 -2.41 -14.58
N TRP A 81 12.44 -1.40 -14.44
CA TRP A 81 12.84 -0.01 -14.26
C TRP A 81 11.75 0.79 -13.55
N HIS A 82 11.99 2.09 -13.33
CA HIS A 82 11.04 3.03 -12.74
C HIS A 82 9.65 2.99 -13.43
N SER A 83 9.63 2.80 -14.75
CA SER A 83 8.43 2.41 -15.51
C SER A 83 8.75 1.18 -16.35
N SER A 84 7.89 0.17 -16.27
CA SER A 84 8.19 -1.17 -16.76
C SER A 84 7.21 -1.59 -17.84
N PHE A 85 7.13 -0.82 -18.93
CA PHE A 85 6.21 -1.09 -20.03
C PHE A 85 6.26 -2.53 -20.56
N ALA A 86 5.09 -3.08 -20.87
CA ALA A 86 4.96 -4.37 -21.53
C ALA A 86 5.36 -4.29 -23.01
N GLN A 87 5.73 -5.43 -23.58
CA GLN A 87 6.01 -5.54 -25.01
C GLN A 87 4.72 -5.84 -25.80
N PRO A 88 4.54 -5.26 -27.01
CA PRO A 88 5.40 -4.27 -27.65
C PRO A 88 5.22 -2.85 -27.06
N ARG A 89 6.33 -2.09 -27.03
CA ARG A 89 6.37 -0.71 -26.52
C ARG A 89 6.36 0.28 -27.66
N GLN A 90 5.49 1.28 -27.61
CA GLN A 90 5.52 2.41 -28.54
C GLN A 90 6.05 3.65 -27.83
N ILE A 91 7.27 4.07 -28.13
CA ILE A 91 7.85 5.28 -27.54
C ILE A 91 8.05 6.28 -28.67
N GLU A 92 7.63 7.53 -28.45
CA GLU A 92 7.86 8.61 -29.42
C GLU A 92 9.33 8.64 -29.86
N PRO A 93 9.63 8.71 -31.18
CA PRO A 93 10.98 8.48 -31.68
C PRO A 93 12.08 9.34 -31.04
N LYS A 94 11.86 10.65 -30.86
CA LYS A 94 12.87 11.53 -30.25
C LYS A 94 13.07 11.21 -28.77
N LEU A 95 11.99 10.86 -28.06
CA LEU A 95 12.05 10.41 -26.69
C LEU A 95 12.78 9.08 -26.57
N ARG A 96 12.54 8.13 -27.48
CA ARG A 96 13.25 6.85 -27.54
C ARG A 96 14.75 7.08 -27.69
N GLU A 97 15.18 7.92 -28.64
CA GLU A 97 16.60 8.25 -28.85
C GLU A 97 17.24 8.85 -27.60
N ARG A 98 16.53 9.75 -26.90
CA ARG A 98 17.00 10.31 -25.64
C ARG A 98 17.11 9.24 -24.55
N TRP A 99 16.06 8.47 -24.32
CA TRP A 99 16.03 7.45 -23.28
C TRP A 99 17.09 6.38 -23.47
N LEU A 100 17.36 5.96 -24.70
CA LEU A 100 18.45 5.04 -25.00
C LEU A 100 19.82 5.64 -24.63
N ARG A 101 20.05 6.94 -24.92
CA ARG A 101 21.28 7.64 -24.49
C ARG A 101 21.39 7.75 -22.97
N ASP A 102 20.27 7.91 -22.27
CA ASP A 102 20.18 7.99 -20.82
C ASP A 102 20.27 6.59 -20.14
N GLY A 103 20.40 5.51 -20.92
CA GLY A 103 20.55 4.15 -20.41
C GLY A 103 19.24 3.41 -20.12
N TRP A 104 18.09 3.93 -20.57
CA TRP A 104 16.81 3.27 -20.38
C TRP A 104 16.75 1.94 -21.16
N PRO A 105 16.39 0.81 -20.51
CA PRO A 105 16.47 -0.51 -21.13
C PRO A 105 15.21 -0.81 -21.96
N LEU A 106 15.00 -0.09 -23.06
CA LEU A 106 13.79 -0.23 -23.89
C LEU A 106 13.64 -1.58 -24.59
N ASP A 107 14.72 -2.37 -24.65
CA ASP A 107 14.73 -3.71 -25.23
C ASP A 107 14.68 -4.82 -24.15
N PHE A 108 14.49 -4.46 -22.87
CA PHE A 108 14.32 -5.43 -21.78
C PHE A 108 13.17 -6.39 -22.08
N ALA A 109 13.37 -7.69 -21.86
CA ALA A 109 12.33 -8.70 -22.06
C ALA A 109 11.28 -8.59 -20.94
N ALA A 110 10.14 -7.98 -21.25
CA ALA A 110 9.03 -7.82 -20.31
C ALA A 110 7.71 -7.98 -21.09
N PRO A 111 7.23 -9.22 -21.30
CA PRO A 111 6.01 -9.46 -22.07
C PRO A 111 4.78 -8.84 -21.42
N THR A 112 4.71 -8.80 -20.08
CA THR A 112 3.62 -8.17 -19.32
C THR A 112 4.03 -6.89 -18.60
N GLY A 113 5.31 -6.51 -18.67
CA GLY A 113 5.83 -5.33 -17.98
C GLY A 113 6.23 -5.61 -16.53
N GLY A 114 6.08 -4.62 -15.66
CA GLY A 114 6.10 -4.77 -14.21
C GLY A 114 4.75 -5.29 -13.70
N ARG A 115 4.68 -5.61 -12.41
CA ARG A 115 3.48 -6.21 -11.82
C ARG A 115 3.27 -5.83 -10.36
N SER A 116 2.02 -5.99 -9.92
CA SER A 116 1.63 -5.82 -8.52
C SER A 116 2.06 -7.01 -7.66
N MET A 117 2.68 -6.69 -6.53
CA MET A 117 3.20 -7.63 -5.56
C MET A 117 2.65 -7.32 -4.17
N PHE A 118 2.73 -8.31 -3.27
CA PHE A 118 2.46 -8.12 -1.86
C PHE A 118 3.44 -8.89 -0.97
N CYS A 119 3.70 -8.34 0.22
CA CYS A 119 4.38 -9.01 1.33
C CYS A 119 3.41 -9.08 2.52
N ARG A 120 3.49 -10.14 3.34
CA ARG A 120 2.63 -10.32 4.52
C ARG A 120 3.47 -10.41 5.78
N SER A 121 2.95 -9.86 6.87
CA SER A 121 3.49 -10.03 8.22
C SER A 121 2.41 -10.61 9.14
N LEU A 122 2.79 -11.64 9.89
CA LEU A 122 1.94 -12.34 10.86
C LEU A 122 2.25 -11.94 12.30
N ASP A 123 3.25 -11.09 12.51
CA ASP A 123 3.82 -10.74 13.81
C ASP A 123 3.84 -9.22 14.07
N ALA A 124 2.82 -8.54 13.53
CA ALA A 124 2.62 -7.10 13.64
C ALA A 124 3.75 -6.25 13.03
N GLY A 125 4.34 -6.71 11.94
CA GLY A 125 5.29 -5.96 11.12
C GLY A 125 6.76 -6.18 11.49
N LYS A 126 7.06 -7.11 12.40
CA LYS A 126 8.44 -7.42 12.83
C LYS A 126 9.19 -8.20 11.75
N THR A 127 8.53 -9.18 11.13
CA THR A 127 9.04 -9.93 9.99
C THR A 127 8.05 -9.93 8.84
N TRP A 128 8.56 -10.07 7.62
CA TRP A 128 7.79 -10.01 6.38
C TRP A 128 8.15 -11.19 5.48
N SER A 129 7.15 -11.73 4.79
CA SER A 129 7.35 -12.74 3.75
C SER A 129 8.14 -12.19 2.57
N ALA A 130 8.68 -13.08 1.74
CA ALA A 130 9.11 -12.70 0.40
C ALA A 130 7.91 -12.16 -0.42
N PRO A 131 8.14 -11.23 -1.37
CA PRO A 131 7.08 -10.71 -2.21
C PRO A 131 6.46 -11.82 -3.08
N GLN A 132 5.13 -11.81 -3.16
CA GLN A 132 4.33 -12.70 -3.98
C GLN A 132 3.51 -11.88 -4.98
N THR A 133 3.23 -12.46 -6.15
CA THR A 133 2.38 -11.80 -7.16
C THR A 133 0.97 -11.63 -6.64
N LEU A 134 0.52 -10.37 -6.60
CA LEU A 134 -0.87 -10.00 -6.32
C LEU A 134 -1.69 -10.08 -7.61
N HIS A 135 -1.16 -9.49 -8.68
CA HIS A 135 -1.76 -9.44 -10.00
C HIS A 135 -0.66 -9.35 -11.06
N ASP A 136 -0.89 -9.95 -12.22
CA ASP A 136 -0.02 -9.90 -13.40
C ASP A 136 -0.91 -9.59 -14.60
N HIS A 137 -1.11 -8.29 -14.83
CA HIS A 137 -1.91 -7.85 -15.97
C HIS A 137 -1.12 -8.00 -17.26
N ARG A 138 -1.77 -7.99 -18.42
CA ARG A 138 -1.07 -8.04 -19.72
C ARG A 138 -0.21 -6.80 -20.01
N LEU A 139 -0.37 -5.73 -19.24
CA LEU A 139 0.39 -4.48 -19.31
C LEU A 139 0.93 -4.18 -17.90
N ASP A 140 1.92 -3.29 -17.81
CA ASP A 140 2.53 -2.88 -16.54
C ASP A 140 1.45 -2.45 -15.54
N ASP A 141 1.34 -3.18 -14.43
CA ASP A 141 0.37 -2.93 -13.36
C ASP A 141 1.03 -2.68 -12.01
N GLY A 142 0.41 -1.82 -11.21
CA GLY A 142 0.90 -1.48 -9.88
C GLY A 142 -0.22 -1.12 -8.90
N PRO A 143 -0.09 -1.47 -7.62
CA PRO A 143 -1.08 -1.12 -6.61
C PRO A 143 -0.92 0.34 -6.21
N HIS A 144 -2.03 1.09 -6.23
CA HIS A 144 -2.07 2.49 -5.78
C HIS A 144 -2.67 2.67 -4.39
N ALA A 145 -3.54 1.75 -3.99
CA ALA A 145 -4.17 1.76 -2.68
C ALA A 145 -4.63 0.36 -2.29
N ILE A 146 -4.62 0.07 -1.00
CA ILE A 146 -5.26 -1.08 -0.38
C ILE A 146 -6.00 -0.62 0.88
N PHE A 147 -7.21 -1.13 1.11
CA PHE A 147 -7.94 -0.89 2.36
C PHE A 147 -8.99 -1.97 2.64
N THR A 148 -9.35 -2.11 3.91
CA THR A 148 -10.42 -3.00 4.37
C THR A 148 -11.70 -2.20 4.59
N CYS A 149 -12.78 -2.64 3.95
CA CYS A 149 -14.12 -2.13 4.14
C CYS A 149 -14.71 -2.55 5.50
N ARG A 150 -15.79 -1.89 5.93
CA ARG A 150 -16.43 -2.15 7.23
C ARG A 150 -16.99 -3.57 7.37
N ASP A 151 -17.31 -4.21 6.26
CA ASP A 151 -17.79 -5.60 6.20
C ASP A 151 -16.66 -6.63 6.17
N GLY A 152 -15.39 -6.19 6.20
CA GLY A 152 -14.20 -7.03 6.10
C GLY A 152 -13.76 -7.32 4.67
N THR A 153 -14.43 -6.81 3.64
CA THR A 153 -13.96 -6.91 2.26
C THR A 153 -12.66 -6.13 2.09
N VAL A 154 -11.65 -6.70 1.44
CA VAL A 154 -10.39 -6.01 1.15
C VAL A 154 -10.37 -5.60 -0.31
N LEU A 155 -10.14 -4.32 -0.58
CA LEU A 155 -10.04 -3.77 -1.93
C LEU A 155 -8.61 -3.31 -2.20
N CYS A 156 -8.10 -3.64 -3.38
CA CYS A 156 -6.83 -3.12 -3.89
C CYS A 156 -7.06 -2.48 -5.26
N PHE A 157 -6.66 -1.22 -5.39
CA PHE A 157 -6.79 -0.45 -6.62
C PHE A 157 -5.50 -0.59 -7.42
N LEU A 158 -5.63 -1.16 -8.62
CA LEU A 158 -4.51 -1.36 -9.54
C LEU A 158 -4.56 -0.33 -10.65
N GLY A 159 -3.45 0.37 -10.84
CA GLY A 159 -3.21 1.18 -12.03
C GLY A 159 -2.62 0.30 -13.11
N VAL A 160 -3.03 0.55 -14.35
CA VAL A 160 -2.49 -0.12 -15.52
C VAL A 160 -1.90 0.94 -16.45
N GLN A 161 -0.61 0.82 -16.74
CA GLN A 161 0.08 1.73 -17.63
C GLN A 161 0.03 1.21 -19.06
N ALA A 162 -0.45 2.04 -19.98
CA ALA A 162 -0.40 1.73 -21.40
C ALA A 162 1.05 1.55 -21.86
N SER A 163 1.28 0.62 -22.79
CA SER A 163 2.63 0.38 -23.35
C SER A 163 2.99 1.36 -24.46
N TRP A 164 2.60 2.62 -24.29
CA TRP A 164 3.03 3.73 -25.11
C TRP A 164 3.34 4.98 -24.28
N TYR A 165 4.28 5.81 -24.75
CA TYR A 165 4.67 7.03 -24.02
C TYR A 165 5.27 8.09 -24.94
N GLY A 166 5.12 9.36 -24.54
CA GLY A 166 5.71 10.51 -25.22
C GLY A 166 4.88 11.10 -26.37
N TYR A 167 3.66 10.59 -26.61
CA TYR A 167 2.76 11.12 -27.63
C TYR A 167 1.77 12.13 -27.03
N PRO A 168 1.40 13.21 -27.76
CA PRO A 168 0.40 14.18 -27.31
C PRO A 168 -1.02 13.61 -27.28
N THR A 169 -1.26 12.54 -28.03
CA THR A 169 -2.50 11.78 -28.11
C THR A 169 -2.17 10.29 -28.12
N ALA A 170 -3.10 9.44 -27.70
CA ALA A 170 -2.90 8.00 -27.80
C ALA A 170 -2.60 7.59 -29.25
N PRO A 171 -1.55 6.77 -29.49
CA PRO A 171 -1.30 6.21 -30.80
C PRO A 171 -2.38 5.18 -31.15
N ALA A 172 -2.47 4.82 -32.43
CA ALA A 172 -3.34 3.73 -32.86
C ALA A 172 -2.93 2.42 -32.14
N ALA A 173 -3.95 1.66 -31.72
CA ALA A 173 -3.79 0.39 -31.01
C ALA A 173 -3.19 -0.69 -31.90
#